data_AF-A0A1M5HM26-F1
#
_entry.id   AF-A0A1M5HM26-F1
#
_cell.length_a   1.000
_cell.length_b   1.000
_cell.length_c   1.000
_cell.angle_alpha   90.00
_cell.angle_beta   90.00
_cell.angle_gamma   90.00
#
_symmetry.space_group_name_H-M   'P 1'
#
loop_
_entity.id
_entity.type
_entity.pdbx_description
1 polymer ?
#
loop_
_entity_poly.entity_id
_entity_poly.type
_entity_poly.pdbx_seq_one_letter_code
_entity_poly.pdbx_strand_id
1 'polypeptide(L)' 'MAEHNEVAYTTADGNDYPAHEQTYEGFIMLVKYGTLAVVFIVAMMGLFLT' A
#
# COMPACT_ATOMS: atom_id res chain seq x y z
N MET A 1 39.75 -10.08 -6.55
CA MET A 1 38.83 -8.97 -6.20
C MET A 1 38.00 -8.73 -7.45
N ALA A 2 36.68 -8.85 -7.35
CA ALA A 2 35.80 -8.66 -8.51
C ALA A 2 35.86 -7.18 -8.92
N GLU A 3 36.06 -6.94 -10.22
CA GLU A 3 35.90 -5.63 -10.88
C GLU A 3 34.62 -4.96 -10.37
N HIS A 4 34.77 -3.95 -9.49
CA HIS A 4 33.66 -3.08 -9.16
C HIS A 4 33.50 -2.10 -10.33
N ASN A 5 32.43 -2.28 -11.11
CA ASN A 5 32.05 -1.40 -12.20
C ASN A 5 32.00 0.06 -11.72
N GLU A 6 32.39 0.99 -12.60
CA GLU A 6 32.30 2.44 -12.35
C GLU A 6 30.88 2.82 -11.91
N VAL A 7 30.77 3.59 -10.82
CA VAL A 7 29.48 4.07 -10.33
C VAL A 7 28.96 5.11 -11.31
N ALA A 8 28.04 4.73 -12.19
CA ALA A 8 27.37 5.65 -13.10
C ALA A 8 26.45 6.57 -12.29
N TYR A 9 26.82 7.84 -12.17
CA TYR A 9 25.95 8.88 -11.62
C TYR A 9 24.92 9.26 -12.67
N THR A 10 23.78 8.57 -12.71
CA THR A 10 22.63 8.94 -13.53
C THR A 10 21.56 9.63 -12.68
N THR A 11 20.83 10.56 -13.28
CA THR A 11 19.61 11.08 -12.66
C THR A 11 18.51 10.05 -12.92
N ALA A 12 17.78 9.64 -11.89
CA ALA A 12 16.64 8.74 -12.08
C ALA A 12 15.63 9.39 -13.05
N ASP A 13 15.05 8.60 -13.96
CA ASP A 13 14.15 9.07 -15.04
C ASP A 13 12.86 9.77 -14.54
N GLY A 14 12.66 9.87 -13.23
CA GLY A 14 11.50 10.47 -12.58
C GLY A 14 10.63 9.42 -11.87
N ASN A 15 9.68 9.87 -11.06
CA ASN A 15 8.69 8.98 -10.47
C ASN A 15 7.60 8.67 -11.52
N ASP A 16 7.24 7.40 -11.70
CA ASP A 16 6.05 7.00 -12.45
C ASP A 16 4.80 7.38 -11.65
N TYR A 17 4.40 8.64 -11.81
CA TYR A 17 3.29 9.25 -11.07
C TYR A 17 1.95 8.53 -11.32
N PRO A 18 1.61 8.12 -12.56
CA PRO A 18 0.43 7.29 -12.81
C PRO A 18 0.41 5.98 -12.00
N ALA A 19 1.52 5.25 -11.94
CA ALA A 19 1.58 4.01 -11.15
C ALA A 19 1.48 4.26 -9.64
N HIS A 20 2.08 5.36 -9.16
CA HIS A 20 1.97 5.78 -7.77
C HIS A 20 0.52 6.13 -7.38
N GLU A 21 -0.19 6.87 -8.23
CA GLU A 21 -1.59 7.25 -8.00
C GLU A 21 -2.52 6.03 -7.94
N GLN A 22 -2.37 5.09 -8.88
CA GLN A 22 -3.15 3.84 -8.87
C GLN A 22 -2.95 3.04 -7.57
N THR A 23 -1.71 2.97 -7.09
CA THR A 23 -1.39 2.28 -5.83
C THR A 23 -2.03 2.99 -4.64
N TYR A 24 -2.00 4.32 -4.63
CA TYR A 24 -2.63 5.13 -3.59
C TYR A 24 -4.15 4.93 -3.56
N GLU A 25 -4.83 4.95 -4.70
CA GLU A 25 -6.26 4.67 -4.78
C GLU A 25 -6.59 3.26 -4.28
N GLY A 26 -5.79 2.26 -4.67
CA GLY A 26 -5.90 0.89 -4.19
C GLY A 26 -5.75 0.79 -2.67
N PHE A 27 -4.78 1.50 -2.10
CA PHE A 27 -4.56 1.58 -0.65
C PHE A 27 -5.78 2.20 0.06
N ILE A 28 -6.34 3.30 -0.46
CA ILE A 28 -7.54 3.93 0.12
C ILE A 28 -8.73 2.96 0.14
N MET A 29 -8.94 2.22 -0.95
CA MET A 29 -10.02 1.23 -1.02
C MET A 29 -9.80 0.09 -0.03
N LEU A 30 -8.57 -0.43 0.08
CA LEU A 30 -8.20 -1.48 1.04
C LEU A 30 -8.47 -1.04 2.47
N VAL A 31 -8.03 0.17 2.86
CA VAL A 31 -8.25 0.68 4.22
C VAL A 31 -9.73 0.90 4.48
N LYS A 32 -10.46 1.56 3.56
CA LYS A 32 -11.89 1.84 3.72
C LYS A 32 -12.71 0.58 3.96
N TYR A 33 -12.58 -0.42 3.09
CA TYR A 33 -13.36 -1.65 3.22
C TYR A 33 -12.82 -2.57 4.33
N GLY A 34 -11.50 -2.58 4.56
CA GLY A 34 -10.90 -3.29 5.68
C GLY A 34 -11.41 -2.79 7.03
N THR A 35 -11.47 -1.47 7.23
CA THR A 35 -12.02 -0.87 8.45
C THR A 35 -13.51 -1.19 8.60
N LEU A 36 -14.31 -1.09 7.54
CA LEU A 36 -15.74 -1.45 7.58
C LEU A 36 -15.94 -2.92 7.95
N ALA A 37 -15.10 -3.83 7.44
CA ALA A 37 -15.17 -5.25 7.78
C ALA A 37 -14.86 -5.49 9.27
N VAL A 38 -13.84 -4.84 9.82
CA VAL A 38 -13.51 -4.94 11.26
C VAL A 38 -14.65 -4.40 12.12
N VAL A 39 -15.21 -3.24 11.78
CA VAL A 39 -16.37 -2.66 12.49
C VAL A 39 -17.55 -3.62 12.48
N PHE A 40 -17.85 -4.23 11.33
CA PHE A 40 -18.92 -5.21 11.20
C PHE A 40 -18.70 -6.44 12.09
N ILE A 41 -17.49 -7.00 12.09
CA ILE A 41 -17.15 -8.15 12.94
C ILE A 41 -17.33 -7.81 14.42
N VAL A 42 -16.80 -6.66 14.88
CA VAL A 42 -16.93 -6.24 16.28
C VAL A 42 -18.40 -5.99 16.65
N ALA A 43 -19.19 -5.39 15.76
CA ALA A 43 -20.62 -5.21 15.99
C ALA A 43 -21.37 -6.54 16.11
N MET A 44 -21.08 -7.51 15.24
CA MET A 44 -21.67 -8.86 15.33
C MET A 44 -21.24 -9.58 16.61
N MET A 45 -19.97 -9.48 17.00
CA MET A 45 -19.48 -10.01 18.28
C MET A 45 -20.26 -9.41 19.46
N GLY A 46 -20.48 -8.09 19.44
CA GLY A 46 -21.27 -7.39 20.45
C GLY A 46 -22.75 -7.78 20.48
N LEU A 47 -23.31 -8.29 19.39
CA LEU A 47 -24.70 -8.78 19.35
C LEU A 47 -24.85 -10.25 19.78
N PHE A 48 -23.86 -11.09 19.50
CA PHE A 48 -23.96 -12.53 19.72
C PHE A 48 -23.23 -13.05 20.96
N LEU A 49 -22.27 -12.29 21.50
CA LEU A 49 -21.43 -12.73 22.63
C LEU A 49 -21.74 -12.00 23.95
N THR A 50 -22.75 -11.13 23.96
CA THR A 50 -23.31 -10.50 25.18
C THR A 50 -24.60 -11.20 25.57
#